data_AF-A0A2V6V0W5-F1
#
_entry.id   AF-A0A2V6V0W5-F1
#
_cell.length_a   1.000
_cell.length_b   1.000
_cell.length_c   1.000
_cell.angle_alpha   90.00
_cell.angle_beta   90.00
_cell.angle_gamma   90.00
#
_symmetry.space_group_name_H-M   'P 1'
#
loop_
_entity.id
_entity.type
_entity.pdbx_description
1 polymer ?
#
loop_
_entity_poly.entity_id
_entity_poly.type
_entity_poly.pdbx_seq_one_letter_code
_entity_poly.pdbx_strand_id
1 'polypeptide(L)' 'MDLRREAVRLRDELQTTLHEPARIRWGGLGELTVTVDGRTVFSKREAGRVPAPGEIARLLESRR' A
#
# COMPACT_ATOMS: atom_id res chain seq x y z
N MET A 1 12.63 -11.21 -1.92
CA MET A 1 11.84 -10.18 -1.21
C MET A 1 10.62 -10.83 -0.58
N ASP A 2 10.37 -10.60 0.70
CA ASP A 2 9.20 -11.13 1.41
C ASP A 2 8.02 -10.15 1.30
N LEU A 3 7.05 -10.48 0.43
CA LEU A 3 5.86 -9.66 0.20
C LEU A 3 4.96 -9.52 1.44
N ARG A 4 4.96 -10.52 2.33
CA ARG A 4 4.16 -10.45 3.55
C ARG A 4 4.74 -9.41 4.50
N ARG A 5 6.07 -9.40 4.66
CA ARG A 5 6.77 -8.37 5.43
C ARG A 5 6.49 -6.97 4.87
N GLU A 6 6.57 -6.79 3.55
CA GLU A 6 6.30 -5.49 2.93
C GLU A 6 4.83 -5.05 3.11
N ALA A 7 3.87 -5.97 3.01
CA ALA A 7 2.46 -5.66 3.24
C ALA A 7 2.18 -5.22 4.69
N VAL A 8 2.80 -5.89 5.68
CA VAL A 8 2.70 -5.52 7.10
C VAL A 8 3.34 -4.15 7.36
N ARG A 9 4.57 -3.95 6.85
CA ARG A 9 5.27 -2.66 6.94
C ARG A 9 4.41 -1.52 6.38
N LEU A 10 3.83 -1.72 5.19
CA LEU A 10 3.02 -0.71 4.53
C LEU A 10 1.72 -0.43 5.28
N ARG A 11 1.07 -1.45 5.85
CA ARG A 11 -0.10 -1.27 6.73
C ARG A 11 0.27 -0.37 7.91
N ASP A 12 1.33 -0.70 8.64
CA ASP A 12 1.71 0.02 9.86
C ASP A 12 2.10 1.47 9.55
N GLU A 13 2.81 1.69 8.45
CA GLU A 13 3.16 3.02 7.94
C GLU A 13 1.91 3.86 7.64
N LEU A 14 0.94 3.30 6.93
CA LEU A 14 -0.29 4.00 6.56
C LEU A 14 -1.18 4.29 7.78
N GLN A 15 -1.31 3.34 8.70
CA GLN A 15 -2.07 3.56 9.94
C GLN A 15 -1.44 4.66 10.80
N THR A 16 -0.11 4.70 10.88
CA THR A 16 0.62 5.71 11.65
C THR A 16 0.50 7.09 11.01
N THR A 17 0.61 7.17 9.69
CA THR A 17 0.68 8.46 8.97
C THR A 17 -0.70 9.07 8.74
N LEU A 18 -1.70 8.23 8.41
CA LEU A 18 -3.03 8.70 8.04
C LEU A 18 -4.03 8.64 9.20
N HIS A 19 -3.65 8.00 10.31
CA HIS A 19 -4.53 7.73 11.45
C HIS A 19 -5.82 6.96 11.10
N GLU A 20 -5.82 6.27 9.96
CA GLU A 20 -6.96 5.50 9.43
C GLU A 20 -6.68 3.98 9.49
N PRO A 21 -7.70 3.13 9.70
CA PRO A 21 -7.51 1.69 9.78
C PRO A 21 -7.23 1.06 8.40
N ALA A 22 -5.96 0.68 8.15
CA ALA A 22 -5.58 -0.11 6.99
C ALA A 22 -5.78 -1.61 7.23
N ARG A 23 -6.37 -2.31 6.25
CA ARG A 23 -6.59 -3.78 6.30
C ARG A 23 -5.79 -4.46 5.20
N ILE A 24 -5.12 -5.56 5.54
CA ILE A 24 -4.44 -6.42 4.56
C ILE A 24 -5.44 -7.46 4.07
N ARG A 25 -5.64 -7.51 2.76
CA ARG A 25 -6.34 -8.61 2.09
C ARG A 25 -5.32 -9.48 1.38
N TRP A 26 -5.11 -10.69 1.90
CA TRP A 26 -4.24 -11.67 1.25
C TRP A 26 -4.92 -12.17 -0.03
N GLY A 27 -4.24 -11.98 -1.17
CA GLY A 27 -4.75 -12.31 -2.50
C GLY A 27 -3.83 -13.26 -3.27
N GLY A 28 -3.85 -13.14 -4.60
CA GLY A 28 -3.08 -13.98 -5.52
C GLY A 28 -1.56 -13.87 -5.35
N LEU A 29 -0.86 -14.86 -5.91
CA LEU A 29 0.59 -14.97 -5.81
C LEU A 29 1.29 -13.74 -6.40
N GLY A 30 2.13 -13.09 -5.59
CA GLY A 30 3.03 -12.03 -6.04
C GLY A 30 2.41 -10.63 -6.16
N GLU A 31 1.11 -10.49 -5.91
CA GLU A 31 0.37 -9.24 -6.03
C GLU A 31 0.50 -8.35 -4.80
N LEU A 32 0.61 -7.05 -5.04
CA LEU A 32 0.51 -6.01 -4.01
C LEU A 32 -0.25 -4.84 -4.63
N THR A 33 -1.46 -4.62 -4.14
CA THR A 33 -2.35 -3.55 -4.61
C THR A 33 -2.82 -2.77 -3.40
N VAL A 34 -2.74 -1.45 -3.49
CA VAL A 34 -3.23 -0.53 -2.47
C VAL A 34 -4.46 0.16 -3.03
N THR A 35 -5.56 0.02 -2.30
CA THR A 35 -6.85 0.64 -2.63
C THR A 35 -7.30 1.55 -1.50
N VAL A 36 -7.77 2.75 -1.82
CA VAL A 36 -8.37 3.71 -0.88
C VAL A 36 -9.73 4.12 -1.43
N ASP A 37 -10.79 4.02 -0.61
CA ASP A 37 -12.17 4.29 -1.00
C ASP A 37 -12.61 3.59 -2.29
N GLY A 38 -12.21 2.33 -2.45
CA GLY A 38 -12.50 1.51 -3.63
C GLY A 38 -11.70 1.86 -4.89
N ARG A 39 -10.78 2.83 -4.83
CA ARG A 39 -9.91 3.22 -5.94
C ARG A 39 -8.49 2.69 -5.73
N THR A 40 -7.92 2.09 -6.77
CA THR A 40 -6.51 1.69 -6.76
C THR A 40 -5.62 2.92 -6.79
N VAL A 41 -4.76 3.07 -5.78
CA VAL A 41 -3.77 4.16 -5.70
C VAL A 41 -2.36 3.67 -6.03
N PHE A 42 -2.11 2.37 -5.90
CA PHE A 42 -0.86 1.74 -6.28
C PHE A 42 -1.06 0.27 -6.65
N SER A 43 -0.35 -0.19 -7.67
CA SER A 43 -0.31 -1.59 -8.09
C SER A 43 1.12 -1.98 -8.41
N LYS A 44 1.66 -2.99 -7.72
CA LYS A 44 2.98 -3.54 -8.01
C LYS A 44 3.04 -4.13 -9.43
N ARG A 45 1.93 -4.68 -9.94
CA ARG A 45 1.88 -5.26 -11.29
C ARG A 45 2.11 -4.17 -12.35
N GLU A 46 1.55 -2.98 -12.14
CA GLU A 46 1.70 -1.85 -13.07
C GLU A 46 3.02 -1.11 -12.87
N ALA A 47 3.44 -0.90 -11.62
CA ALA A 47 4.67 -0.18 -11.29
C ALA A 47 5.95 -1.03 -11.48
N GLY A 48 5.83 -2.36 -11.56
CA GLY A 48 6.96 -3.30 -11.64
C GLY A 48 7.82 -3.38 -10.37
N ARG A 49 7.44 -2.68 -9.29
CA ARG A 49 8.21 -2.57 -8.04
C ARG A 49 7.29 -2.50 -6.82
N VAL A 50 7.89 -2.67 -5.64
CA VAL A 50 7.23 -2.34 -4.37
C VAL A 50 7.31 -0.83 -4.11
N PRO A 51 6.35 -0.24 -3.39
CA PRO A 51 6.38 1.18 -3.06
C PRO A 51 7.52 1.46 -2.08
N ALA A 52 8.19 2.61 -2.26
CA ALA A 52 9.17 3.09 -1.31
C ALA A 52 8.48 3.50 0.01
N PRO A 53 9.21 3.51 1.15
CA PRO A 53 8.67 4.02 2.41
C PRO A 53 8.12 5.44 2.25
N GLY A 54 6.89 5.68 2.70
CA GLY A 54 6.18 6.96 2.63
C GLY A 54 5.65 7.35 1.26
N GLU A 55 5.91 6.55 0.21
CA GLU A 55 5.43 6.87 -1.15
C GLU A 55 3.91 6.90 -1.23
N ILE A 56 3.25 5.90 -0.65
CA ILE A 56 1.80 5.80 -0.66
C ILE A 56 1.16 6.93 0.15
N ALA A 57 1.71 7.26 1.32
CA ALA A 57 1.23 8.38 2.12
C ALA A 57 1.28 9.71 1.33
N ARG A 58 2.41 10.01 0.69
CA ARG A 58 2.56 11.21 -0.15
C ARG A 58 1.60 11.23 -1.33
N LEU A 59 1.36 10.09 -1.96
CA LEU A 59 0.38 9.95 -3.06
C LEU A 59 -1.05 10.26 -2.59
N LEU A 60 -1.38 9.91 -1.34
CA LEU A 60 -2.69 10.16 -0.76
C LEU A 60 -2.83 11.62 -0.31
N GLU A 61 -1.79 12.21 0.29
CA GLU A 61 -1.76 13.63 0.64
C GLU A 61 -1.91 14.52 -0.60
N SER A 62 -1.26 14.17 -1.71
CA SER A 62 -1.34 14.93 -2.97
C SER A 62 -2.71 14.86 -3.66
N ARG A 63 -3.58 13.93 -3.25
CA ARG A 63 -4.92 13.73 -3.81
C ARG A 63 -6.03 14.38 -2.98
N ARG A 64 -5.69 14.97 -1.84
CA ARG A 64 -6.60 15.68 -0.93
C ARG A 64 -6.71 17.15 -1.33
#